data_AF-A0A0M9WSR3-F1
#
_entry.id   AF-A0A0M9WSR3-F1
#
_cell.length_a   1.000
_cell.length_b   1.000
_cell.length_c   1.000
_cell.angle_alpha   90.00
_cell.angle_beta   90.00
_cell.angle_gamma   90.00
#
_symmetry.space_group_name_H-M   'P 1'
#
loop_
_entity.id
_entity.type
_entity.pdbx_description
1 polymer ?
#
loop_
_entity_poly.entity_id
_entity_poly.type
_entity_poly.pdbx_seq_one_letter_code
_entity_poly.pdbx_strand_id
1 'polypeptide(L)'
;MRVYDCAIIGGGPAGLNAALLLGRTNRLVALFDTNNDHLAFELQESISRNGNAAIEFMQAAKEKLNQYPTIHSIVNQNVRVIKQSDNKLFKIYAEDGENFLAEKILLTDGAKIQTDIPNIELFYNKSIFTSPYSFGWELKGKKLIYINETSDVALNAKIIYNLSNDLIVATNGNEIKEKEKRELENKGINVITDKIQEVKGHNGELSSIVFQNGLEVEREAGFITPSAYTTNVIGQGFSCDFDEHGLIVVDHFGRTSEKNVYAAGDAAQPAPTEIVLSEATGIQVAKTINSDISSEKFKK
;
A
#
# COMPACT_ATOMS: atom_id res chain seq x y z
N MET A 1 -17.08 3.96 -28.56
CA MET A 1 -16.26 3.57 -27.40
C MET A 1 -17.17 3.57 -26.18
N ARG A 2 -17.24 2.47 -25.43
CA ARG A 2 -18.08 2.38 -24.22
C ARG A 2 -17.51 3.34 -23.16
N VAL A 3 -18.38 4.12 -22.52
CA VAL A 3 -18.01 5.02 -21.41
C VAL A 3 -18.36 4.33 -20.11
N TYR A 4 -17.38 4.18 -19.22
CA TYR A 4 -17.54 3.63 -17.89
C TYR A 4 -17.94 4.72 -16.91
N ASP A 5 -18.74 4.36 -15.91
CA ASP A 5 -19.02 5.23 -14.78
C ASP A 5 -17.73 5.46 -13.96
N CYS A 6 -16.92 4.41 -13.79
CA CYS A 6 -15.65 4.48 -13.07
C CYS A 6 -14.61 3.53 -13.69
N ALA A 7 -13.39 4.01 -13.87
CA ALA A 7 -12.21 3.15 -14.03
C ALA A 7 -11.50 3.00 -12.69
N ILE A 8 -11.18 1.77 -12.31
CA ILE A 8 -10.46 1.44 -11.07
C ILE A 8 -9.08 0.95 -11.48
N ILE A 9 -8.03 1.60 -10.98
CA ILE A 9 -6.64 1.34 -11.31
C ILE A 9 -6.03 0.58 -10.13
N GLY A 10 -5.82 -0.73 -10.30
CA GLY A 10 -5.27 -1.62 -9.28
C GLY A 10 -6.29 -2.63 -8.78
N GLY A 11 -6.04 -3.92 -9.05
CA GLY A 11 -6.88 -5.04 -8.65
C GLY A 11 -6.60 -5.59 -7.24
N GLY A 12 -6.07 -4.76 -6.34
CA GLY A 12 -5.85 -5.10 -4.93
C GLY A 12 -7.14 -5.20 -4.10
N PRO A 13 -7.05 -5.45 -2.78
CA PRO A 13 -8.21 -5.62 -1.90
C PRO A 13 -9.16 -4.41 -1.90
N ALA A 14 -8.61 -3.20 -1.98
CA ALA A 14 -9.39 -1.97 -2.12
C ALA A 14 -10.16 -1.92 -3.46
N GLY A 15 -9.46 -2.15 -4.57
CA GLY A 15 -10.03 -2.08 -5.92
C GLY A 15 -11.09 -3.17 -6.16
N LEU A 16 -10.84 -4.40 -5.71
CA LEU A 16 -11.79 -5.52 -5.85
C LEU A 16 -13.10 -5.27 -5.09
N ASN A 17 -13.02 -4.79 -3.85
CA ASN A 17 -14.23 -4.46 -3.09
C ASN A 17 -14.96 -3.25 -3.66
N ALA A 18 -14.21 -2.25 -4.14
CA ALA A 18 -14.82 -1.10 -4.81
C ALA A 18 -15.57 -1.51 -6.07
N ALA A 19 -14.95 -2.35 -6.92
CA ALA A 19 -15.58 -2.90 -8.12
C ALA A 19 -16.85 -3.67 -7.79
N LEU A 20 -16.79 -4.57 -6.79
CA LEU A 20 -17.94 -5.33 -6.32
C LEU A 20 -19.09 -4.41 -5.92
N LEU A 21 -18.82 -3.39 -5.10
CA LEU A 21 -19.87 -2.51 -4.60
C LEU A 21 -20.48 -1.67 -5.72
N LEU A 22 -19.64 -1.09 -6.58
CA LEU A 22 -20.09 -0.30 -7.72
C LEU A 22 -20.93 -1.15 -8.69
N GLY A 23 -20.50 -2.36 -9.03
CA GLY A 23 -21.27 -3.29 -9.86
C GLY A 23 -22.60 -3.69 -9.23
N ARG A 24 -22.64 -3.92 -7.92
CA ARG A 24 -23.88 -4.17 -7.16
C ARG A 24 -24.86 -2.99 -7.18
N THR A 25 -24.36 -1.77 -7.35
CA THR A 25 -25.16 -0.56 -7.55
C THR A 25 -25.42 -0.24 -9.02
N ASN A 26 -25.23 -1.23 -9.91
CA ASN A 26 -25.45 -1.12 -11.35
C ASN A 26 -24.60 -0.03 -12.04
N ARG A 27 -23.39 0.20 -11.54
CA ARG A 27 -22.39 1.04 -12.21
C ARG A 27 -21.58 0.22 -13.18
N LEU A 28 -21.26 0.84 -14.30
CA LEU A 28 -20.39 0.30 -15.33
C LEU A 28 -18.93 0.58 -14.97
N VAL A 29 -18.18 -0.47 -14.66
CA VAL A 29 -16.83 -0.39 -14.11
C VAL A 29 -15.81 -1.02 -15.06
N ALA A 30 -14.67 -0.36 -15.27
CA ALA A 30 -13.47 -0.95 -15.84
C ALA A 30 -12.46 -1.17 -14.70
N LEU A 31 -12.14 -2.41 -14.36
CA LEU A 31 -11.17 -2.73 -13.31
C LEU A 31 -9.86 -3.17 -13.97
N PHE A 32 -8.81 -2.37 -13.83
CA PHE A 32 -7.48 -2.70 -14.31
C PHE A 32 -6.71 -3.43 -13.22
N ASP A 33 -6.34 -4.68 -13.50
CA ASP A 33 -5.58 -5.53 -12.60
C ASP A 33 -4.32 -6.04 -13.30
N THR A 34 -3.18 -5.81 -12.67
CA THR A 34 -1.87 -6.22 -13.15
C THR A 34 -1.50 -7.63 -12.71
N ASN A 35 -2.38 -8.30 -11.95
CA ASN A 35 -2.12 -9.60 -11.31
C ASN A 35 -0.83 -9.58 -10.47
N ASN A 36 -0.56 -8.47 -9.80
CA ASN A 36 0.64 -8.40 -8.97
C ASN A 36 0.44 -9.25 -7.70
N ASP A 37 1.14 -10.38 -7.62
CA ASP A 37 1.13 -11.31 -6.49
C ASP A 37 1.92 -10.78 -5.27
N HIS A 38 2.15 -9.46 -5.18
CA HIS A 38 2.86 -8.83 -4.05
C HIS A 38 2.16 -9.05 -2.69
N LEU A 39 0.89 -9.48 -2.72
CA LEU A 39 0.07 -9.85 -1.57
C LEU A 39 0.11 -11.35 -1.24
N ALA A 40 1.04 -12.11 -1.84
CA ALA A 40 1.29 -13.52 -1.49
C ALA A 40 2.01 -13.66 -0.13
N PHE A 41 1.43 -13.07 0.91
CA PHE A 41 1.87 -13.21 2.29
C PHE A 41 0.69 -13.60 3.18
N GLU A 42 0.99 -14.21 4.32
CA GLU A 42 -0.03 -14.72 5.22
C GLU A 42 -0.82 -13.57 5.86
N LEU A 43 -2.15 -13.66 5.79
CA LEU A 43 -3.04 -12.76 6.51
C LEU A 43 -3.18 -13.27 7.95
N GLN A 44 -2.84 -12.45 8.95
CA GLN A 44 -2.91 -12.86 10.37
C GLN A 44 -3.90 -12.01 11.18
N GLU A 45 -4.11 -10.76 10.78
CA GLU A 45 -4.90 -9.77 11.53
C GLU A 45 -6.43 -9.92 11.40
N SER A 46 -6.90 -10.89 10.62
CA SER A 46 -8.33 -11.07 10.35
C SER A 46 -8.96 -12.14 11.24
N ILE A 47 -10.03 -11.78 11.96
CA ILE A 47 -10.77 -12.71 12.84
C ILE A 47 -11.25 -13.97 12.11
N SER A 48 -11.68 -13.83 10.86
CA SER A 48 -12.30 -14.91 10.08
C SER A 48 -11.42 -15.47 8.96
N ARG A 49 -10.18 -14.98 8.80
CA ARG A 49 -9.29 -15.34 7.69
C ARG A 49 -7.86 -15.44 8.21
N ASN A 50 -7.16 -16.52 7.91
CA ASN A 50 -5.79 -16.75 8.35
C ASN A 50 -4.93 -17.39 7.24
N GLY A 51 -3.61 -17.31 7.37
CA GLY A 51 -2.66 -17.97 6.46
C GLY A 51 -2.81 -17.48 5.01
N ASN A 52 -2.93 -18.42 4.06
CA ASN A 52 -3.05 -18.12 2.62
C ASN A 52 -4.36 -17.42 2.21
N ALA A 53 -5.21 -17.03 3.17
CA ALA A 53 -6.49 -16.40 2.90
C ALA A 53 -6.40 -15.08 2.12
N ALA A 54 -5.24 -14.41 2.05
CA ALA A 54 -5.04 -13.27 1.16
C ALA A 54 -5.17 -13.69 -0.32
N ILE A 55 -4.44 -14.73 -0.73
CA ILE A 55 -4.49 -15.27 -2.10
C ILE A 55 -5.88 -15.82 -2.41
N GLU A 56 -6.44 -16.61 -1.48
CA GLU A 56 -7.78 -17.18 -1.64
C GLU A 56 -8.85 -16.08 -1.74
N PHE A 57 -8.72 -15.01 -0.95
CA PHE A 57 -9.60 -13.84 -1.03
C PHE A 57 -9.52 -13.20 -2.40
N MET A 58 -8.31 -12.94 -2.91
CA MET A 58 -8.13 -12.29 -4.22
C MET A 58 -8.76 -13.14 -5.34
N GLN A 59 -8.55 -14.46 -5.32
CA GLN A 59 -9.15 -15.38 -6.28
C GLN A 59 -10.68 -15.41 -6.16
N ALA A 60 -11.21 -15.62 -4.96
CA ALA A 60 -12.65 -15.67 -4.72
C ALA A 60 -13.35 -14.34 -5.05
N ALA A 61 -12.67 -13.21 -4.80
CA ALA A 61 -13.16 -11.89 -5.17
C ALA A 61 -13.27 -11.77 -6.70
N LYS A 62 -12.23 -12.12 -7.45
CA LYS A 62 -12.26 -12.12 -8.93
C LYS A 62 -13.39 -12.99 -9.48
N GLU A 63 -13.56 -14.20 -8.95
CA GLU A 63 -14.67 -15.10 -9.33
C GLU A 63 -16.04 -14.48 -9.03
N LYS A 64 -16.17 -13.81 -7.88
CA LYS A 64 -17.41 -13.13 -7.48
C LYS A 64 -17.73 -11.95 -8.40
N LEU A 65 -16.72 -11.21 -8.88
CA LEU A 65 -16.94 -10.10 -9.81
C LEU A 65 -17.54 -10.57 -11.14
N ASN A 66 -17.25 -11.79 -11.61
CA ASN A 66 -17.79 -12.35 -12.85
C ASN A 66 -19.33 -12.51 -12.83
N GLN A 67 -19.97 -12.46 -11.67
CA GLN A 67 -21.42 -12.51 -11.53
C GLN A 67 -22.09 -11.17 -11.91
N TYR A 68 -21.32 -10.10 -12.11
CA TYR A 68 -21.81 -8.75 -12.37
C TYR A 68 -21.41 -8.30 -13.79
N PRO A 69 -22.32 -8.33 -14.78
CA PRO A 69 -21.99 -8.01 -16.18
C PRO A 69 -21.64 -6.53 -16.43
N THR A 70 -21.85 -5.67 -15.42
CA THR A 70 -21.44 -4.27 -15.47
C THR A 70 -19.98 -4.06 -15.08
N ILE A 71 -19.30 -5.10 -14.59
CA ILE A 71 -17.87 -5.06 -14.26
C ILE A 71 -17.10 -5.68 -15.42
N HIS A 72 -16.22 -4.89 -16.03
CA HIS A 72 -15.26 -5.35 -17.02
C HIS A 72 -13.89 -5.45 -16.35
N SER A 73 -13.49 -6.67 -16.00
CA SER A 73 -12.16 -6.96 -15.46
C SER A 73 -11.15 -7.03 -16.61
N ILE A 74 -10.20 -6.11 -16.59
CA ILE A 74 -9.13 -5.93 -17.56
C ILE A 74 -7.85 -6.43 -16.88
N VAL A 75 -7.41 -7.63 -17.24
CA VAL A 75 -6.41 -8.40 -16.50
C VAL A 75 -5.08 -8.43 -17.25
N ASN A 76 -3.96 -8.44 -16.53
CA ASN A 76 -2.59 -8.40 -17.07
C ASN A 76 -2.30 -7.13 -17.89
N GLN A 77 -2.89 -6.01 -17.52
CA GLN A 77 -2.79 -4.77 -18.29
C GLN A 77 -2.51 -3.60 -17.36
N ASN A 78 -1.31 -3.03 -17.45
CA ASN A 78 -1.08 -1.75 -16.79
C ASN A 78 -1.75 -0.63 -17.58
N VAL A 79 -2.15 0.39 -16.85
CA VAL A 79 -2.46 1.70 -17.44
C VAL A 79 -1.15 2.45 -17.60
N ARG A 80 -0.98 3.10 -18.77
CA ARG A 80 0.22 3.86 -19.14
C ARG A 80 0.04 5.36 -18.97
N VAL A 81 -1.15 5.86 -19.31
CA VAL A 81 -1.49 7.29 -19.22
C VAL A 81 -2.98 7.41 -18.94
N ILE A 82 -3.35 8.42 -18.15
CA ILE A 82 -4.72 8.91 -18.10
C ILE A 82 -4.74 10.37 -18.49
N LYS A 83 -5.68 10.81 -19.33
CA LYS A 83 -5.85 12.22 -19.71
C LYS A 83 -7.29 12.64 -19.56
N GLN A 84 -7.54 13.80 -18.99
CA GLN A 84 -8.86 14.42 -19.08
C GLN A 84 -9.08 14.94 -20.51
N SER A 85 -10.23 14.63 -21.10
CA SER A 85 -10.66 15.20 -22.38
C SER A 85 -11.64 16.35 -22.20
N ASP A 86 -11.83 17.14 -23.26
CA ASP A 86 -12.65 18.37 -23.27
C ASP A 86 -14.10 18.18 -22.79
N ASN A 87 -14.62 16.95 -22.86
CA ASN A 87 -15.95 16.57 -22.39
C ASN A 87 -16.01 16.11 -20.92
N LYS A 88 -14.97 16.38 -20.13
CA LYS A 88 -14.83 15.99 -18.70
C LYS A 88 -14.77 14.48 -18.45
N LEU A 89 -14.54 13.68 -19.49
CA LEU A 89 -14.21 12.26 -19.36
C LEU A 89 -12.70 12.08 -19.22
N PHE A 90 -12.30 10.94 -18.67
CA PHE A 90 -10.93 10.48 -18.67
C PHE A 90 -10.72 9.47 -19.78
N LYS A 91 -9.66 9.65 -20.56
CA LYS A 91 -9.12 8.67 -21.51
C LYS A 91 -8.03 7.88 -20.82
N ILE A 92 -8.23 6.57 -20.69
CA ILE A 92 -7.28 5.63 -20.10
C ILE A 92 -6.60 4.88 -21.23
N TYR A 93 -5.27 4.97 -21.29
CA TYR A 93 -4.43 4.31 -22.27
C TYR A 93 -3.78 3.10 -21.62
N ALA A 94 -4.11 1.91 -22.08
CA ALA A 94 -3.53 0.66 -21.59
C ALA A 94 -2.24 0.31 -22.36
N GLU A 95 -1.40 -0.56 -21.79
CA GLU A 95 -0.09 -0.91 -22.37
C GLU A 95 -0.15 -1.59 -23.74
N ASP A 96 -1.19 -2.39 -23.99
CA ASP A 96 -1.41 -3.08 -25.27
C ASP A 96 -1.97 -2.16 -26.39
N GLY A 97 -2.19 -0.88 -26.08
CA GLY A 97 -2.71 0.12 -27.00
C GLY A 97 -4.24 0.27 -26.99
N GLU A 98 -4.96 -0.52 -26.19
CA GLU A 98 -6.40 -0.33 -25.98
C GLU A 98 -6.69 0.97 -25.21
N ASN A 99 -7.84 1.56 -25.50
CA ASN A 99 -8.25 2.85 -24.94
C ASN A 99 -9.65 2.76 -24.34
N PHE A 100 -9.81 3.33 -23.15
CA PHE A 100 -11.05 3.33 -22.40
C PHE A 100 -11.48 4.76 -22.05
N LEU A 101 -12.77 4.96 -21.82
CA LEU A 101 -13.31 6.23 -21.32
C LEU A 101 -14.00 6.02 -19.99
N ALA A 102 -13.75 6.87 -19.00
CA ALA A 102 -14.49 6.85 -17.74
C ALA A 102 -14.91 8.26 -17.28
N GLU A 103 -16.03 8.34 -16.55
CA GLU A 103 -16.45 9.59 -15.88
C GLU A 103 -15.62 9.87 -14.62
N LYS A 104 -15.28 8.82 -13.87
CA LYS A 104 -14.52 8.86 -12.61
C LYS A 104 -13.31 7.92 -12.65
N ILE A 105 -12.28 8.24 -11.87
CA ILE A 105 -11.08 7.40 -11.67
C ILE A 105 -10.94 7.07 -10.19
N LEU A 106 -10.72 5.79 -9.86
CA LEU A 106 -10.34 5.33 -8.53
C LEU A 106 -8.94 4.73 -8.57
N LEU A 107 -8.01 5.28 -7.80
CA LEU A 107 -6.63 4.83 -7.66
C LEU A 107 -6.52 3.88 -6.45
N THR A 108 -6.14 2.64 -6.71
CA THR A 108 -6.00 1.54 -5.72
C THR A 108 -4.81 0.63 -6.03
N ASP A 109 -3.81 1.15 -6.73
CA ASP A 109 -2.59 0.46 -7.15
C ASP A 109 -1.49 0.43 -6.08
N GLY A 110 -1.81 0.96 -4.89
CA GLY A 110 -0.99 0.91 -3.70
C GLY A 110 0.17 1.90 -3.73
N ALA A 111 1.07 1.73 -2.76
CA ALA A 111 2.24 2.55 -2.59
C ALA A 111 3.49 1.67 -2.48
N LYS A 112 4.58 2.08 -3.14
CA LYS A 112 5.86 1.40 -3.07
C LYS A 112 6.77 2.12 -2.08
N ILE A 113 7.40 1.36 -1.19
CA ILE A 113 8.43 1.89 -0.29
C ILE A 113 9.58 2.49 -1.10
N GLN A 114 9.98 3.72 -0.77
CA GLN A 114 11.15 4.37 -1.32
C GLN A 114 12.22 4.51 -0.24
N THR A 115 13.31 3.77 -0.40
CA THR A 115 14.47 3.73 0.50
C THR A 115 15.75 3.58 -0.33
N ASP A 116 16.88 4.05 0.19
CA ASP A 116 18.20 3.90 -0.43
C ASP A 116 18.93 2.62 0.00
N ILE A 117 18.31 1.78 0.83
CA ILE A 117 18.88 0.51 1.29
C ILE A 117 18.91 -0.49 0.12
N PRO A 118 20.10 -0.96 -0.31
CA PRO A 118 20.19 -1.84 -1.47
C PRO A 118 19.51 -3.20 -1.26
N ASN A 119 18.70 -3.62 -2.23
CA ASN A 119 18.06 -4.94 -2.32
C ASN A 119 17.18 -5.35 -1.12
N ILE A 120 16.78 -4.40 -0.26
CA ILE A 120 15.94 -4.69 0.91
C ILE A 120 14.58 -5.28 0.51
N GLU A 121 14.10 -4.97 -0.69
CA GLU A 121 12.85 -5.48 -1.24
C GLU A 121 12.80 -7.00 -1.39
N LEU A 122 13.97 -7.67 -1.45
CA LEU A 122 14.06 -9.13 -1.48
C LEU A 122 13.59 -9.79 -0.18
N PHE A 123 13.54 -9.03 0.92
CA PHE A 123 13.18 -9.47 2.26
C PHE A 123 11.76 -9.07 2.68
N TYR A 124 11.11 -8.21 1.90
CA TYR A 124 9.76 -7.75 2.19
C TYR A 124 8.77 -8.90 2.26
N ASN A 125 7.90 -8.85 3.26
CA ASN A 125 6.86 -9.84 3.55
C ASN A 125 7.39 -11.27 3.82
N LYS A 126 8.70 -11.42 4.05
CA LYS A 126 9.35 -12.69 4.40
C LYS A 126 10.06 -12.61 5.75
N SER A 127 10.92 -11.60 5.90
CA SER A 127 11.63 -11.33 7.16
C SER A 127 11.69 -9.84 7.50
N ILE A 128 11.37 -8.95 6.57
CA ILE A 128 11.19 -7.51 6.83
C ILE A 128 9.73 -7.14 6.53
N PHE A 129 9.06 -6.55 7.51
CA PHE A 129 7.64 -6.20 7.42
C PHE A 129 7.41 -4.72 7.70
N THR A 130 6.26 -4.19 7.30
CA THR A 130 5.95 -2.76 7.44
C THR A 130 5.09 -2.46 8.68
N SER A 131 4.41 -3.47 9.22
CA SER A 131 3.52 -3.34 10.36
C SER A 131 3.84 -4.41 11.42
N PRO A 132 4.10 -4.04 12.68
CA PRO A 132 4.20 -5.00 13.78
C PRO A 132 2.86 -5.68 14.10
N TYR A 133 1.75 -5.18 13.57
CA TYR A 133 0.43 -5.77 13.78
C TYR A 133 0.14 -6.95 12.85
N SER A 134 0.87 -7.07 11.74
CA SER A 134 0.68 -8.18 10.78
C SER A 134 1.47 -9.43 11.16
N PHE A 135 2.77 -9.31 11.49
CA PHE A 135 3.65 -10.47 11.76
C PHE A 135 4.31 -10.43 13.14
N GLY A 136 3.87 -9.52 14.02
CA GLY A 136 4.54 -9.32 15.30
C GLY A 136 4.53 -10.56 16.20
N TRP A 137 3.44 -11.33 16.16
CA TRP A 137 3.29 -12.53 16.98
C TRP A 137 4.25 -13.65 16.56
N GLU A 138 4.39 -13.87 15.25
CA GLU A 138 5.25 -14.87 14.62
C GLU A 138 6.74 -14.56 14.83
N LEU A 139 7.06 -13.27 15.00
CA LEU A 139 8.41 -12.77 15.23
C LEU A 139 8.76 -12.61 16.71
N LYS A 140 7.84 -12.95 17.62
CA LYS A 140 8.02 -12.80 19.07
C LYS A 140 9.27 -13.53 19.57
N GLY A 141 10.09 -12.84 20.36
CA GLY A 141 11.29 -13.38 20.99
C GLY A 141 12.51 -13.56 20.06
N LYS A 142 12.39 -13.27 18.76
CA LYS A 142 13.52 -13.29 17.82
C LYS A 142 14.45 -12.09 18.00
N LYS A 143 15.65 -12.14 17.42
CA LYS A 143 16.54 -10.98 17.28
C LYS A 143 15.99 -10.04 16.21
N LEU A 144 15.37 -8.93 16.62
CA LEU A 144 14.68 -8.01 15.71
C LEU A 144 15.51 -6.78 15.39
N ILE A 145 15.35 -6.26 14.17
CA ILE A 145 15.78 -4.91 13.79
C ILE A 145 14.56 -4.07 13.42
N TYR A 146 14.52 -2.84 13.91
CA TYR A 146 13.58 -1.83 13.45
C TYR A 146 14.32 -0.76 12.67
N ILE A 147 14.09 -0.71 11.36
CA ILE A 147 14.61 0.30 10.45
C ILE A 147 13.61 1.45 10.41
N ASN A 148 14.00 2.64 10.88
CA ASN A 148 13.15 3.82 10.84
C ASN A 148 13.84 4.96 10.11
N GLU A 149 13.27 5.37 8.98
CA GLU A 149 13.78 6.49 8.19
C GLU A 149 13.06 7.81 8.49
N THR A 150 12.10 7.81 9.42
CA THR A 150 11.34 9.00 9.81
C THR A 150 11.92 9.69 11.05
N SER A 151 11.37 10.85 11.43
CA SER A 151 11.75 11.55 12.67
C SER A 151 11.01 11.07 13.93
N ASP A 152 10.04 10.15 13.80
CA ASP A 152 9.28 9.58 14.92
C ASP A 152 9.60 8.08 15.05
N VAL A 153 10.60 7.78 15.86
CA VAL A 153 11.10 6.41 16.07
C VAL A 153 10.37 5.74 17.24
N ALA A 154 10.00 6.54 18.24
CA ALA A 154 9.76 6.03 19.58
C ALA A 154 8.52 5.15 19.69
N LEU A 155 7.42 5.49 19.00
CA LEU A 155 6.16 4.76 19.12
C LEU A 155 6.28 3.32 18.62
N ASN A 156 6.72 3.13 17.38
CA ASN A 156 6.86 1.80 16.77
C ASN A 156 7.95 0.97 17.47
N ALA A 157 9.07 1.59 17.86
CA ALA A 157 10.09 0.88 18.63
C ALA A 157 9.52 0.31 19.95
N LYS A 158 8.67 1.07 20.66
CA LYS A 158 7.99 0.59 21.88
C LYS A 158 7.01 -0.55 21.61
N ILE A 159 6.27 -0.47 20.50
CA ILE A 159 5.34 -1.54 20.09
C ILE A 159 6.12 -2.82 19.79
N ILE A 160 7.19 -2.72 19.01
CA ILE A 160 8.04 -3.86 18.62
C ILE A 160 8.75 -4.45 19.86
N TYR A 161 9.15 -3.62 20.82
CA TYR A 161 9.76 -4.08 22.07
C TYR A 161 8.82 -4.99 22.89
N ASN A 162 7.49 -4.83 22.79
CA ASN A 162 6.55 -5.77 23.42
C ASN A 162 6.62 -7.19 22.82
N LEU A 163 7.15 -7.32 21.59
CA LEU A 163 7.30 -8.58 20.87
C LEU A 163 8.67 -9.23 21.17
N SER A 164 9.73 -8.43 21.22
CA SER A 164 11.07 -8.90 21.57
C SER A 164 11.90 -7.81 22.23
N ASN A 165 12.56 -8.18 23.34
CA ASN A 165 13.50 -7.31 24.03
C ASN A 165 14.89 -7.31 23.37
N ASP A 166 15.19 -8.26 22.45
CA ASP A 166 16.40 -8.22 21.62
C ASP A 166 16.11 -7.40 20.35
N LEU A 167 16.05 -6.09 20.55
CA LEU A 167 15.73 -5.12 19.52
C LEU A 167 16.92 -4.18 19.27
N ILE A 168 17.27 -4.03 18.00
CA ILE A 168 18.12 -2.93 17.51
C ILE A 168 17.24 -1.98 16.72
N VAL A 169 17.45 -0.68 16.92
CA VAL A 169 16.86 0.37 16.08
C VAL A 169 17.94 0.91 15.16
N ALA A 170 17.67 0.95 13.86
CA ALA A 170 18.56 1.51 12.85
C ALA A 170 17.88 2.70 12.16
N THR A 171 18.53 3.87 12.13
CA THR A 171 17.93 5.06 11.49
C THR A 171 18.30 5.22 10.01
N ASN A 172 19.18 4.35 9.49
CA ASN A 172 19.70 4.44 8.13
C ASN A 172 20.25 5.84 7.78
N GLY A 173 21.02 6.45 8.69
CA GLY A 173 21.56 7.80 8.49
C GLY A 173 20.61 8.96 8.80
N ASN A 174 19.35 8.69 9.14
CA ASN A 174 18.38 9.74 9.48
C ASN A 174 18.55 10.23 10.93
N GLU A 175 18.18 11.48 11.16
CA GLU A 175 18.25 12.10 12.49
C GLU A 175 17.22 11.49 13.45
N ILE A 176 17.64 11.28 14.69
CA ILE A 176 16.77 10.88 15.81
C ILE A 176 16.86 11.93 16.91
N LYS A 177 15.73 12.29 17.51
CA LYS A 177 15.72 13.22 18.65
C LYS A 177 16.46 12.59 19.83
N GLU A 178 17.39 13.33 20.42
CA GLU A 178 18.17 12.89 21.59
C GLU A 178 17.32 12.33 22.73
N LYS A 179 16.13 12.91 22.96
CA LYS A 179 15.19 12.43 23.97
C LYS A 179 14.69 11.02 23.65
N GLU A 180 14.32 10.76 22.40
CA GLU A 180 13.81 9.46 21.94
C GLU A 180 14.93 8.42 21.96
N LYS A 181 16.13 8.79 21.48
CA LYS A 181 17.32 7.93 21.54
C LYS A 181 17.63 7.47 22.96
N ARG A 182 17.71 8.41 23.91
CA ARG A 182 17.96 8.08 25.33
C ARG A 182 16.86 7.23 25.95
N GLU A 183 15.60 7.47 25.57
CA GLU A 183 14.48 6.65 26.05
C GLU A 183 14.65 5.18 25.63
N LEU A 184 15.06 4.94 24.38
CA LEU A 184 15.33 3.60 23.85
C LEU A 184 16.57 2.97 24.51
N GLU A 185 17.67 3.70 24.62
CA GLU A 185 18.91 3.22 25.25
C GLU A 185 18.70 2.86 26.73
N ASN A 186 17.87 3.61 27.46
CA ASN A 186 17.49 3.29 28.85
C ASN A 186 16.73 1.96 28.99
N LYS A 187 16.17 1.42 27.90
CA LYS A 187 15.55 0.09 27.83
C LYS A 187 16.49 -0.99 27.30
N GLY A 188 17.77 -0.66 27.11
CA GLY A 188 18.78 -1.55 26.55
C GLY A 188 18.66 -1.74 25.03
N ILE A 189 17.88 -0.90 24.35
CA ILE A 189 17.75 -0.94 22.88
C ILE A 189 18.94 -0.18 22.30
N ASN A 190 19.75 -0.86 21.50
CA ASN A 190 20.85 -0.21 20.79
C ASN A 190 20.31 0.58 19.59
N VAL A 191 20.71 1.85 19.47
CA VAL A 191 20.31 2.74 18.36
C VAL A 191 21.51 3.00 17.47
N ILE A 192 21.47 2.47 16.25
CA ILE A 192 22.51 2.62 15.23
C ILE A 192 22.07 3.69 14.23
N THR A 193 22.85 4.77 14.13
CA THR A 193 22.51 5.91 13.25
C THR A 193 23.23 5.87 11.91
N ASP A 194 24.21 4.99 11.74
CA ASP A 194 24.92 4.83 10.48
C ASP A 194 23.98 4.35 9.36
N LYS A 195 24.32 4.70 8.12
CA LYS A 195 23.62 4.19 6.93
C LYS A 195 23.79 2.68 6.81
N ILE A 196 22.74 2.01 6.38
CA ILE A 196 22.78 0.59 6.06
C ILE A 196 23.46 0.46 4.70
N GLN A 197 24.49 -0.38 4.65
CA GLN A 197 25.23 -0.69 3.43
C GLN A 197 24.64 -1.91 2.71
N GLU A 198 24.24 -2.94 3.47
CA GLU A 198 23.80 -4.22 2.91
C GLU A 198 22.83 -4.92 3.86
N VAL A 199 21.78 -5.52 3.30
CA VAL A 199 20.90 -6.48 3.98
C VAL A 199 21.28 -7.87 3.50
N LYS A 200 21.79 -8.71 4.40
CA LYS A 200 22.26 -10.06 4.07
C LYS A 200 21.23 -11.10 4.44
N GLY A 201 21.16 -12.13 3.60
CA GLY A 201 20.36 -13.31 3.86
C GLY A 201 20.15 -14.12 2.59
N HIS A 202 19.37 -15.18 2.70
CA HIS A 202 19.13 -16.12 1.61
C HIS A 202 17.63 -16.37 1.45
N ASN A 203 17.13 -16.38 0.21
CA ASN A 203 15.71 -16.57 -0.10
C ASN A 203 14.74 -15.58 0.57
N GLY A 204 15.24 -14.44 1.04
CA GLY A 204 14.48 -13.44 1.80
C GLY A 204 14.39 -13.70 3.30
N GLU A 205 15.13 -14.69 3.81
CA GLU A 205 15.39 -14.90 5.23
C GLU A 205 16.59 -14.03 5.64
N LEU A 206 16.34 -13.03 6.50
CA LEU A 206 17.37 -12.12 7.02
C LEU A 206 18.36 -12.90 7.90
N SER A 207 19.65 -12.64 7.70
CA SER A 207 20.72 -13.15 8.56
C SER A 207 21.46 -12.03 9.30
N SER A 208 21.72 -10.91 8.63
CA SER A 208 22.46 -9.79 9.20
C SER A 208 22.25 -8.48 8.43
N ILE A 209 22.56 -7.37 9.11
CA ILE A 209 22.59 -6.02 8.53
C ILE A 209 24.02 -5.48 8.66
N VAL A 210 24.57 -5.00 7.54
CA VAL A 210 25.90 -4.35 7.49
C VAL A 210 25.72 -2.85 7.36
N PHE A 211 26.41 -2.09 8.20
CA PHE A 211 26.42 -0.62 8.19
C PHE A 211 27.67 -0.07 7.53
N GLN A 212 27.62 1.16 7.03
CA GLN A 212 28.73 1.82 6.34
C GLN A 212 29.99 2.00 7.20
N ASN A 213 29.84 1.96 8.53
CA ASN A 213 30.97 2.00 9.48
C ASN A 213 31.68 0.63 9.64
N GLY A 214 31.23 -0.41 8.93
CA GLY A 214 31.78 -1.76 8.99
C GLY A 214 31.17 -2.65 10.09
N LEU A 215 30.25 -2.12 10.91
CA LEU A 215 29.50 -2.93 11.88
C LEU A 215 28.56 -3.90 11.14
N GLU A 216 28.59 -5.17 11.54
CA GLU A 216 27.62 -6.17 11.11
C GLU A 216 26.88 -6.70 12.33
N VAL A 217 25.54 -6.73 12.27
CA VAL A 217 24.68 -7.24 13.35
C VAL A 217 23.82 -8.38 12.85
N GLU A 218 23.86 -9.51 13.54
CA GLU A 218 22.96 -10.64 13.27
C GLU A 218 21.54 -10.30 13.71
N ARG A 219 20.57 -10.50 12.81
CA ARG A 219 19.14 -10.24 13.01
C ARG A 219 18.35 -11.28 12.23
N GLU A 220 17.26 -11.77 12.80
CA GLU A 220 16.44 -12.84 12.20
C GLU A 220 15.28 -12.28 11.37
N ALA A 221 14.77 -11.12 11.77
CA ALA A 221 13.67 -10.43 11.12
C ALA A 221 13.65 -8.96 11.54
N GLY A 222 12.77 -8.19 10.94
CA GLY A 222 12.63 -6.80 11.30
C GLY A 222 11.39 -6.11 10.75
N PHE A 223 11.32 -4.83 11.07
CA PHE A 223 10.31 -3.93 10.59
C PHE A 223 10.94 -2.72 9.91
N ILE A 224 10.27 -2.14 8.93
CA ILE A 224 10.68 -0.90 8.29
C ILE A 224 9.54 0.14 8.34
N THR A 225 9.88 1.34 8.81
CA THR A 225 9.09 2.55 8.59
C THR A 225 9.87 3.47 7.65
N PRO A 226 9.51 3.50 6.35
CA PRO A 226 10.23 4.31 5.38
C PRO A 226 9.87 5.79 5.49
N SER A 227 10.73 6.64 4.94
CA SER A 227 10.52 8.10 4.92
C SER A 227 9.57 8.54 3.81
N ALA A 228 9.53 7.76 2.73
CA ALA A 228 8.78 8.09 1.53
C ALA A 228 8.20 6.84 0.87
N TYR A 229 7.13 7.09 0.14
CA TYR A 229 6.45 6.17 -0.74
C TYR A 229 6.35 6.76 -2.13
N THR A 230 6.37 5.88 -3.14
CA THR A 230 5.99 6.23 -4.50
C THR A 230 4.64 5.61 -4.81
N THR A 231 3.68 6.44 -5.17
CA THR A 231 2.40 5.99 -5.75
C THR A 231 2.49 6.05 -7.27
N ASN A 232 1.87 5.09 -7.95
CA ASN A 232 1.83 5.05 -9.40
C ASN A 232 0.74 6.00 -9.91
N VAL A 233 0.95 7.31 -9.81
CA VAL A 233 0.06 8.27 -10.49
C VAL A 233 0.47 8.33 -11.95
N ILE A 234 0.09 7.25 -12.65
CA ILE A 234 0.53 6.89 -13.98
C ILE A 234 0.52 8.11 -14.92
N GLY A 235 1.74 8.54 -15.29
CA GLY A 235 2.02 9.41 -16.44
C GLY A 235 1.38 10.81 -16.42
N GLN A 236 1.45 11.53 -15.29
CA GLN A 236 1.21 13.00 -15.15
C GLN A 236 -0.05 13.57 -15.82
N GLY A 237 -1.19 12.90 -15.67
CA GLY A 237 -2.50 13.39 -16.15
C GLY A 237 -3.40 14.04 -15.11
N PHE A 238 -2.99 14.03 -13.83
CA PHE A 238 -3.78 14.48 -12.69
C PHE A 238 -2.97 15.43 -11.83
N SER A 239 -3.62 16.46 -11.27
CA SER A 239 -3.01 17.40 -10.34
C SER A 239 -3.37 17.05 -8.89
N CYS A 240 -3.19 15.77 -8.52
CA CYS A 240 -3.44 15.34 -7.14
C CYS A 240 -2.38 15.92 -6.19
N ASP A 241 -2.82 16.31 -5.01
CA ASP A 241 -1.94 16.71 -3.91
C ASP A 241 -1.34 15.47 -3.25
N PHE A 242 -0.09 15.58 -2.82
CA PHE A 242 0.61 14.54 -2.08
C PHE A 242 1.06 15.07 -0.73
N ASP A 243 1.08 14.19 0.28
CA ASP A 243 1.65 14.53 1.58
C ASP A 243 3.18 14.51 1.56
N GLU A 244 3.79 14.82 2.70
CA GLU A 244 5.25 14.85 2.85
C GLU A 244 5.93 13.49 2.65
N HIS A 245 5.16 12.40 2.65
CA HIS A 245 5.63 11.03 2.43
C HIS A 245 5.37 10.53 1.01
N GLY A 246 4.75 11.32 0.13
CA GLY A 246 4.48 10.94 -1.27
C GLY A 246 3.20 10.12 -1.49
N LEU A 247 2.29 10.11 -0.51
CA LEU A 247 0.98 9.47 -0.62
C LEU A 247 -0.08 10.46 -1.09
N ILE A 248 -1.12 9.97 -1.76
CA ILE A 248 -2.18 10.83 -2.29
C ILE A 248 -3.02 11.37 -1.13
N VAL A 249 -3.16 12.70 -1.06
CA VAL A 249 -4.03 13.35 -0.08
C VAL A 249 -5.49 13.18 -0.49
N VAL A 250 -6.32 12.72 0.45
CA VAL A 250 -7.76 12.57 0.26
C VAL A 250 -8.58 13.19 1.38
N ASP A 251 -9.81 13.59 1.06
CA ASP A 251 -10.81 13.93 2.08
C ASP A 251 -11.29 12.68 2.85
N HIS A 252 -12.13 12.87 3.87
CA HIS A 252 -12.73 11.76 4.63
C HIS A 252 -13.56 10.79 3.78
N PHE A 253 -13.87 11.11 2.53
CA PHE A 253 -14.65 10.29 1.61
C PHE A 253 -13.81 9.65 0.49
N GLY A 254 -12.49 9.86 0.50
CA GLY A 254 -11.54 9.35 -0.50
C GLY A 254 -11.42 10.19 -1.76
N ARG A 255 -11.92 11.44 -1.77
CA ARG A 255 -11.77 12.36 -2.91
C ARG A 255 -10.40 13.02 -2.87
N THR A 256 -9.71 13.08 -4.01
CA THR A 256 -8.44 13.82 -4.13
C THR A 256 -8.70 15.31 -4.42
N SER A 257 -7.63 16.12 -4.52
CA SER A 257 -7.72 17.51 -5.00
C SER A 257 -8.13 17.61 -6.48
N GLU A 258 -7.96 16.55 -7.26
CA GLU A 258 -8.39 16.49 -8.65
C GLU A 258 -9.85 16.04 -8.75
N LYS A 259 -10.68 16.84 -9.42
CA LYS A 259 -12.11 16.54 -9.53
C LYS A 259 -12.33 15.21 -10.24
N ASN A 260 -13.26 14.40 -9.70
CA ASN A 260 -13.62 13.08 -10.20
C ASN A 260 -12.53 12.01 -10.07
N VAL A 261 -11.46 12.30 -9.34
CA VAL A 261 -10.42 11.34 -8.98
C VAL A 261 -10.53 11.02 -7.50
N TYR A 262 -10.41 9.74 -7.19
CA TYR A 262 -10.51 9.19 -5.85
C TYR A 262 -9.32 8.26 -5.60
N ALA A 263 -8.97 8.05 -4.35
CA ALA A 263 -7.93 7.09 -3.97
C ALA A 263 -8.33 6.31 -2.72
N ALA A 264 -7.91 5.05 -2.63
CA ALA A 264 -8.19 4.14 -1.52
C ALA A 264 -7.06 3.11 -1.32
N GLY A 265 -7.07 2.44 -0.17
CA GLY A 265 -5.99 1.55 0.24
C GLY A 265 -4.67 2.28 0.40
N ASP A 266 -3.57 1.55 0.17
CA ASP A 266 -2.21 2.04 0.40
C ASP A 266 -1.82 3.25 -0.47
N ALA A 267 -2.56 3.52 -1.54
CA ALA A 267 -2.34 4.70 -2.37
C ALA A 267 -2.63 6.03 -1.62
N ALA A 268 -3.43 5.99 -0.55
CA ALA A 268 -3.89 7.17 0.18
C ALA A 268 -3.88 6.98 1.71
N GLN A 269 -3.11 6.03 2.23
CA GLN A 269 -3.01 5.76 3.66
C GLN A 269 -1.54 5.71 4.11
N PRO A 270 -1.18 6.33 5.25
CA PRO A 270 0.20 6.60 5.71
C PRO A 270 1.05 5.38 6.09
N ALA A 271 0.55 4.17 5.85
CA ALA A 271 1.31 2.92 5.97
C ALA A 271 0.72 1.91 4.98
N PRO A 272 1.47 0.88 4.54
CA PRO A 272 0.88 -0.28 3.89
C PRO A 272 -0.16 -0.84 4.85
N THR A 273 -1.43 -0.65 4.49
CA THR A 273 -2.55 -0.99 5.33
C THR A 273 -2.73 -2.49 5.35
N GLU A 274 -3.16 -2.98 6.51
CA GLU A 274 -3.66 -4.34 6.64
C GLU A 274 -4.72 -4.61 5.55
N ILE A 275 -4.77 -5.83 5.02
CA ILE A 275 -5.64 -6.16 3.88
C ILE A 275 -7.09 -5.77 4.18
N VAL A 276 -7.55 -6.01 5.41
CA VAL A 276 -8.91 -5.65 5.87
C VAL A 276 -9.18 -4.15 5.80
N LEU A 277 -8.20 -3.31 6.15
CA LEU A 277 -8.34 -1.86 6.10
C LEU A 277 -8.35 -1.36 4.65
N SER A 278 -7.51 -1.93 3.79
CA SER A 278 -7.57 -1.70 2.34
C SER A 278 -8.95 -2.04 1.76
N GLU A 279 -9.53 -3.18 2.15
CA GLU A 279 -10.90 -3.54 1.74
C GLU A 279 -11.94 -2.51 2.22
N ALA A 280 -11.86 -2.11 3.49
CA ALA A 280 -12.80 -1.16 4.09
C ALA A 280 -12.77 0.20 3.39
N THR A 281 -11.58 0.72 3.11
CA THR A 281 -11.43 1.99 2.38
C THR A 281 -11.97 1.87 0.96
N GLY A 282 -11.71 0.77 0.24
CA GLY A 282 -12.31 0.51 -1.07
C GLY A 282 -13.85 0.54 -1.06
N ILE A 283 -14.47 -0.08 -0.05
CA ILE A 283 -15.93 -0.04 0.16
C ILE A 283 -16.41 1.38 0.40
N GLN A 284 -15.75 2.14 1.29
CA GLN A 284 -16.12 3.51 1.63
C GLN A 284 -16.07 4.41 0.40
N VAL A 285 -14.98 4.38 -0.37
CA VAL A 285 -14.80 5.23 -1.54
C VAL A 285 -15.75 4.85 -2.67
N ALA A 286 -16.07 3.56 -2.85
CA ALA A 286 -17.10 3.15 -3.80
C ALA A 286 -18.49 3.70 -3.46
N LYS A 287 -18.86 3.81 -2.18
CA LYS A 287 -20.11 4.48 -1.76
C LYS A 287 -20.08 5.95 -2.14
N THR A 288 -18.95 6.63 -1.92
CA THR A 288 -18.74 8.03 -2.31
C THR A 288 -18.92 8.22 -3.81
N ILE A 289 -18.21 7.42 -4.62
CA ILE A 289 -18.30 7.46 -6.09
C ILE A 289 -19.75 7.27 -6.54
N ASN A 290 -20.43 6.24 -6.02
CA ASN A 290 -21.82 6.01 -6.38
C ASN A 290 -22.73 7.19 -5.99
N SER A 291 -22.55 7.76 -4.80
CA SER A 291 -23.33 8.91 -4.32
C SER A 291 -23.12 10.14 -5.21
N ASP A 292 -21.87 10.43 -5.58
CA ASP A 292 -21.53 11.58 -6.41
C ASP A 292 -22.12 11.42 -7.81
N ILE A 293 -21.99 10.24 -8.43
CA ILE A 293 -22.61 9.94 -9.73
C ILE A 293 -24.14 10.03 -9.65
N SER A 294 -24.75 9.51 -8.57
CA SER A 294 -26.21 9.55 -8.39
C SER A 294 -26.71 11.00 -8.29
N SER A 295 -26.00 11.83 -7.53
CA SER A 295 -26.33 13.23 -7.33
C SER A 295 -26.16 14.04 -8.61
N GLU A 296 -25.13 13.75 -9.41
CA GLU A 296 -24.89 14.38 -10.70
C GLU A 296 -25.96 13.99 -11.73
N LYS A 297 -26.29 12.70 -11.84
CA LYS A 297 -27.28 12.18 -12.81
C LYS A 297 -28.73 12.52 -12.46
N PHE A 298 -29.02 12.82 -11.19
CA PHE A 298 -30.37 13.22 -10.76
C PHE A 298 -30.66 14.70 -10.99
N LYS A 299 -29.63 15.55 -11.14
CA LYS A 299 -29.81 16.96 -11.47
C LYS A 299 -30.29 17.07 -12.93
N LYS A 300 -31.44 17.73 -13.12
CA LYS A 300 -32.03 18.03 -14.44
C LYS A 300 -31.11 18.84 -15.33
#